data_AF-A0A0B6Z105-F1
#
_entry.id   AF-A0A0B6Z105-F1
#
_cell.length_a   1.000
_cell.length_b   1.000
_cell.length_c   1.000
_cell.angle_alpha   90.00
_cell.angle_beta   90.00
_cell.angle_gamma   90.00
#
_symmetry.space_group_name_H-M   'P 1'
#
loop_
_entity.id
_entity.type
_entity.pdbx_description
1 polymer ?
#
loop_
_entity_poly.entity_id
_entity_poly.type
_entity_poly.pdbx_seq_one_letter_code
_entity_poly.pdbx_strand_id
1 'polypeptide(L)'
;GKYAPRFNGFQQHDSQELLSFLLDGLHEDLNRVHNKPYVELKDSDGRPDKIVAREAWENHLLRNQSIVVDLFHGILKSQVKCKECGHISVRFDPYSHLSLPLPMDSCIHLEVIVQKLDGSVPVKYGVRLNMDEKYRTLKREVARLAN
;
A
#
# COMPACT_ATOMS: atom_id res chain seq x y z
N GLY A 1 -1.96 -24.84 9.34
CA GLY A 1 -2.83 -25.41 10.38
C GLY A 1 -2.30 -25.35 11.81
N LYS A 2 -1.29 -26.15 12.16
CA LYS A 2 -0.79 -26.26 13.55
C LYS A 2 -0.17 -24.95 14.09
N TYR A 3 0.58 -24.23 13.27
CA TYR A 3 1.28 -23.00 13.67
C TYR A 3 0.56 -21.71 13.24
N ALA A 4 -0.34 -21.81 12.27
CA ALA A 4 -1.27 -20.75 11.87
C ALA A 4 -2.67 -21.34 11.72
N PRO A 5 -3.53 -21.20 12.75
CA PRO A 5 -4.89 -21.73 12.74
C PRO A 5 -5.78 -21.10 11.66
N ARG A 6 -5.46 -19.89 11.20
CA ARG A 6 -6.19 -19.20 10.12
C ARG A 6 -6.14 -19.93 8.77
N PHE A 7 -5.13 -20.78 8.56
CA PHE A 7 -5.00 -21.64 7.38
C PHE A 7 -5.48 -23.08 7.66
N ASN A 8 -6.41 -23.28 8.61
CA ASN A 8 -7.07 -24.57 8.81
C ASN A 8 -8.34 -24.67 7.97
N GLY A 9 -8.64 -25.89 7.52
CA GLY A 9 -9.84 -26.18 6.72
C GLY A 9 -9.54 -26.18 5.23
N PHE A 10 -10.61 -26.06 4.43
CA PHE A 10 -10.58 -26.15 2.97
C PHE A 10 -11.13 -24.89 2.29
N GLN A 11 -11.09 -23.75 2.99
CA GLN A 11 -11.53 -22.46 2.45
C GLN A 11 -10.46 -21.87 1.52
N GLN A 12 -10.88 -20.93 0.67
CA GLN A 12 -9.92 -20.14 -0.12
C GLN A 12 -9.21 -19.14 0.79
N HIS A 13 -7.91 -18.94 0.53
CA HIS A 13 -7.05 -18.04 1.30
C HIS A 13 -6.23 -17.16 0.37
N ASP A 14 -5.77 -16.01 0.88
CA ASP A 14 -4.83 -15.14 0.19
C ASP A 14 -3.43 -15.79 0.16
N SER A 15 -2.87 -15.97 -1.03
CA SER A 15 -1.54 -16.57 -1.20
C SER A 15 -0.43 -15.66 -0.70
N GLN A 16 -0.62 -14.34 -0.71
CA GLN A 16 0.35 -13.38 -0.17
C GLN A 16 0.44 -13.50 1.35
N GLU A 17 -0.69 -13.73 2.03
CA GLU A 17 -0.72 -13.95 3.47
C GLU A 17 0.04 -15.24 3.84
N LEU A 18 -0.20 -16.31 3.07
CA LEU A 18 0.50 -17.58 3.25
C LEU A 18 2.01 -17.43 3.02
N LEU A 19 2.42 -16.73 1.96
CA LEU A 19 3.83 -16.47 1.66
C LEU A 19 4.51 -15.71 2.80
N SER A 20 3.87 -14.66 3.30
CA SER A 20 4.40 -13.86 4.42
C SER A 20 4.59 -14.70 5.67
N PHE A 21 3.59 -15.53 6.00
CA PHE A 21 3.68 -16.46 7.14
C PHE A 21 4.80 -17.49 6.96
N LEU A 22 4.95 -18.05 5.76
CA LEU A 22 5.98 -19.04 5.47
C LEU A 22 7.39 -18.44 5.57
N LEU A 23 7.61 -17.26 4.99
CA LEU A 23 8.90 -16.58 5.05
C LEU A 23 9.26 -16.21 6.49
N ASP A 24 8.31 -15.74 7.28
CA ASP A 24 8.53 -15.42 8.70
C ASP A 24 8.85 -16.68 9.52
N GLY A 25 8.09 -17.76 9.34
CA GLY A 25 8.36 -19.04 10.00
C GLY A 25 9.74 -19.63 9.64
N LEU A 26 10.08 -19.64 8.35
CA LEU A 26 11.40 -20.08 7.88
C LEU A 26 12.51 -19.15 8.39
N HIS A 27 12.24 -17.84 8.46
CA HIS A 27 13.20 -16.88 8.99
C HIS A 27 13.53 -17.19 10.44
N GLU A 28 12.51 -17.34 11.29
CA GLU A 28 12.66 -17.58 12.71
C GLU A 28 13.31 -18.95 13.01
N ASP A 29 12.90 -20.01 12.31
CA ASP A 29 13.51 -21.35 12.47
C ASP A 29 14.99 -21.39 12.06
N LEU A 30 15.38 -20.56 11.10
CA LEU A 30 16.76 -20.49 10.57
C LEU A 30 17.54 -19.27 11.10
N ASN A 31 16.99 -18.54 12.08
CA ASN A 31 17.63 -17.35 12.61
C ASN A 31 18.86 -17.74 13.45
N ARG A 32 20.02 -17.25 13.03
CA ARG A 32 21.31 -17.47 13.70
C ARG A 32 21.43 -16.64 14.99
N VAL A 33 20.58 -15.63 15.17
CA VAL A 33 20.53 -14.82 16.38
C VAL A 33 19.50 -15.39 17.35
N HIS A 34 19.95 -16.01 18.44
CA HIS A 34 19.07 -16.57 19.46
C HIS A 34 18.71 -15.56 20.57
N ASN A 35 19.66 -14.69 20.94
CA ASN A 35 19.45 -13.65 21.94
C ASN A 35 19.23 -12.31 21.23
N LYS A 36 17.98 -11.87 21.12
CA LYS A 36 17.61 -10.64 20.41
C LYS A 36 17.75 -9.44 21.37
N PRO A 37 18.78 -8.59 21.24
CA PRO A 37 18.90 -7.40 22.08
C PRO A 37 17.76 -6.41 21.81
N TYR A 38 17.39 -5.65 22.83
CA TYR A 38 16.53 -4.48 22.64
C TYR A 38 17.31 -3.40 21.90
N VAL A 39 16.73 -2.89 20.83
CA VAL A 39 17.30 -1.80 20.04
C VAL A 39 16.24 -0.73 19.90
N GLU A 40 16.56 0.48 20.35
CA GLU A 40 15.70 1.64 20.20
C GLU A 40 15.75 2.14 18.75
N LEU A 41 14.59 2.19 18.10
CA LEU A 41 14.46 2.74 16.75
C LEU A 41 14.49 4.27 16.83
N LYS A 42 15.59 4.87 16.36
CA LYS A 42 15.77 6.32 16.31
C LYS A 42 15.21 6.89 15.01
N ASP A 43 14.66 8.09 15.10
CA ASP A 43 14.34 8.89 13.92
C ASP A 43 15.63 9.33 13.22
N SER A 44 15.50 9.77 11.98
CA SER A 44 16.61 10.39 11.25
C SER A 44 17.07 11.67 11.95
N ASP A 45 16.16 12.45 12.57
CA ASP A 45 16.48 13.74 13.22
C ASP A 45 17.30 14.68 12.33
N GLY A 46 17.06 14.64 11.01
CA GLY A 46 17.78 15.43 10.02
C GLY A 46 19.17 14.91 9.64
N ARG A 47 19.57 13.73 10.13
CA ARG A 47 20.82 13.07 9.74
C ARG A 47 20.78 12.58 8.28
N PRO A 48 21.94 12.36 7.64
CA PRO A 48 21.98 11.88 6.26
C PRO A 48 21.36 10.48 6.12
N ASP A 49 20.48 10.31 5.13
CA ASP A 49 19.77 9.05 4.83
C ASP A 49 20.71 7.84 4.82
N LYS A 50 21.87 7.94 4.18
CA LYS A 50 22.83 6.83 4.07
C LYS A 50 23.32 6.31 5.42
N ILE A 51 23.48 7.20 6.40
CA ILE A 51 23.93 6.84 7.75
C ILE A 51 22.80 6.15 8.50
N VAL A 52 21.61 6.75 8.50
CA VAL A 52 20.44 6.22 9.21
C VAL A 52 19.99 4.89 8.61
N ALA A 53 20.02 4.75 7.27
CA ALA A 53 19.71 3.50 6.58
C ALA A 53 20.68 2.38 6.99
N ARG A 54 21.98 2.68 7.06
CA ARG A 54 22.99 1.72 7.49
C ARG A 54 22.80 1.31 8.94
N GLU A 55 22.60 2.26 9.84
CA GLU A 55 22.31 1.98 11.26
C GLU A 55 21.06 1.13 11.42
N ALA A 56 19.97 1.45 10.70
CA ALA A 56 18.74 0.68 10.71
C ALA A 56 18.96 -0.75 10.21
N TRP A 57 19.77 -0.93 9.16
CA TRP A 57 20.11 -2.26 8.65
C TRP A 57 21.00 -3.06 9.62
N GLU A 58 22.02 -2.44 10.20
CA GLU A 58 22.87 -3.06 11.23
C GLU A 58 22.02 -3.48 12.43
N ASN A 59 21.10 -2.62 12.89
CA ASN A 59 20.16 -2.91 13.96
C ASN A 59 19.20 -4.06 13.62
N HIS A 60 18.76 -4.16 12.37
CA HIS A 60 17.97 -5.31 11.89
C HIS A 60 18.79 -6.60 11.96
N LEU A 61 20.03 -6.58 11.48
CA LEU A 61 20.93 -7.73 11.50
C LEU A 61 21.38 -8.14 12.90
N LEU A 62 21.30 -7.27 13.91
CA LEU A 62 21.54 -7.64 15.31
C LEU A 62 20.49 -8.62 15.85
N ARG A 63 19.32 -8.71 15.22
CA ARG A 63 18.19 -9.53 15.68
C ARG A 63 17.80 -10.60 14.67
N ASN A 64 18.10 -10.37 13.40
CA ASN A 64 17.58 -11.14 12.27
C ASN A 64 18.73 -11.51 11.33
N GLN A 65 19.22 -12.74 11.43
CA GLN A 65 20.22 -13.28 10.50
C GLN A 65 19.83 -14.68 10.04
N SER A 66 19.26 -14.78 8.85
CA SER A 66 18.95 -16.07 8.24
C SER A 66 19.03 -15.97 6.73
N ILE A 67 19.00 -17.11 6.05
CA ILE A 67 18.98 -17.15 4.58
C ILE A 67 17.78 -16.38 3.98
N VAL A 68 16.68 -16.28 4.74
CA VAL A 68 15.51 -15.50 4.32
C VAL A 68 15.84 -14.01 4.32
N VAL A 69 16.57 -13.53 5.33
CA VAL A 69 17.05 -12.14 5.38
C VAL A 69 17.97 -11.86 4.20
N ASP A 70 18.92 -12.77 3.95
CA ASP A 70 19.93 -12.61 2.90
C ASP A 70 19.32 -12.52 1.49
N LEU A 71 18.20 -13.22 1.25
CA LEU A 71 17.59 -13.32 -0.08
C LEU A 71 16.39 -12.40 -0.29
N PHE A 72 15.58 -12.17 0.74
CA PHE A 72 14.28 -11.50 0.60
C PHE A 72 14.20 -10.16 1.32
N HIS A 73 15.07 -9.90 2.32
CA HIS A 73 14.96 -8.65 3.06
C HIS A 73 15.65 -7.49 2.35
N GLY A 74 14.92 -6.38 2.23
CA GLY A 74 15.45 -5.08 1.85
C GLY A 74 15.10 -4.02 2.89
N ILE A 75 15.39 -2.76 2.59
CA ILE A 75 15.05 -1.62 3.45
C ILE A 75 14.32 -0.52 2.66
N LEU A 76 13.26 0.04 3.23
CA LEU A 76 12.46 1.13 2.66
C LEU A 76 12.66 2.41 3.46
N LYS A 77 12.71 3.56 2.78
CA LYS A 77 12.65 4.87 3.41
C LYS A 77 11.19 5.31 3.58
N SER A 78 10.71 5.33 4.81
CA SER A 78 9.38 5.81 5.18
C SER A 78 9.48 7.26 5.66
N GLN A 79 8.75 8.18 5.03
CA GLN A 79 8.72 9.59 5.42
C GLN A 79 7.30 10.03 5.74
N VAL A 80 7.09 10.53 6.95
CA VAL A 80 5.80 11.07 7.41
C VAL A 80 5.97 12.54 7.73
N LYS A 81 5.14 13.38 7.10
CA LYS A 81 5.07 14.81 7.38
C LYS A 81 3.78 15.13 8.14
N CYS A 82 3.93 15.69 9.33
CA CYS A 82 2.79 16.21 10.09
C CYS A 82 2.19 17.41 9.33
N LYS A 83 0.87 17.40 9.13
CA LYS A 83 0.16 18.47 8.41
C LYS A 83 -0.06 19.73 9.26
N GLU A 84 0.02 19.62 10.58
CA GLU A 84 -0.20 20.73 11.52
C GLU A 84 1.10 21.47 11.86
N CYS A 85 2.12 20.74 12.34
CA CYS A 85 3.39 21.34 12.76
C CYS A 85 4.49 21.29 11.69
N GLY A 86 4.26 20.59 10.58
CA GLY A 86 5.24 20.47 9.49
C GLY A 86 6.44 19.56 9.79
N HIS A 87 6.54 18.99 11.00
CA HIS A 87 7.60 18.06 11.38
C HIS A 87 7.66 16.86 10.41
N ILE A 88 8.88 16.50 10.01
CA ILE A 88 9.16 15.39 9.10
C ILE A 88 9.91 14.32 9.88
N SER A 89 9.27 13.15 10.02
CA SER A 89 9.87 11.95 10.57
C SER A 89 10.30 11.04 9.43
N VAL A 90 11.53 10.54 9.48
CA VAL A 90 12.10 9.63 8.47
C VAL A 90 12.61 8.39 9.14
N ARG A 91 12.13 7.23 8.68
CA ARG A 91 12.53 5.91 9.17
C ARG A 91 12.97 5.02 8.02
N PHE A 92 13.77 4.01 8.37
CA PHE A 92 14.23 2.99 7.45
C PHE A 92 13.77 1.63 7.94
N ASP A 93 12.79 1.06 7.25
CA ASP A 93 12.04 -0.12 7.70
C ASP A 93 12.40 -1.34 6.84
N PRO A 94 12.79 -2.48 7.44
CA PRO A 94 12.99 -3.73 6.72
C PRO A 94 11.69 -4.25 6.09
N TYR A 95 11.77 -4.85 4.91
CA TYR A 95 10.63 -5.51 4.25
C TYR A 95 11.06 -6.84 3.61
N SER A 96 10.13 -7.78 3.45
CA SER A 96 10.35 -9.08 2.78
C SER A 96 9.63 -9.22 1.44
N HIS A 97 8.67 -8.33 1.16
CA HIS A 97 7.91 -8.25 -0.09
C HIS A 97 7.33 -6.83 -0.26
N LEU A 98 6.94 -6.49 -1.48
CA LEU A 98 6.32 -5.20 -1.81
C LEU A 98 4.90 -5.42 -2.35
N SER A 99 3.92 -4.85 -1.66
CA SER A 99 2.54 -4.80 -2.13
C SER A 99 2.34 -3.52 -2.95
N LEU A 100 2.17 -3.68 -4.26
CA LEU A 100 2.04 -2.56 -5.18
C LEU A 100 0.55 -2.26 -5.43
N PRO A 101 0.09 -1.01 -5.26
CA PRO A 101 -1.26 -0.65 -5.63
C PRO A 101 -1.41 -0.73 -7.16
N LEU A 102 -2.49 -1.34 -7.62
CA LEU A 102 -2.86 -1.26 -9.02
C LEU A 102 -3.48 0.12 -9.29
N PRO A 103 -3.18 0.75 -10.44
CA PRO A 103 -3.90 1.94 -10.86
C PRO A 103 -5.37 1.57 -11.07
N MET A 104 -6.23 2.00 -10.16
CA MET A 104 -7.67 1.80 -10.30
C MET A 104 -8.23 2.95 -11.13
N ASP A 105 -8.60 2.67 -12.38
CA ASP A 105 -9.51 3.54 -13.11
C ASP A 105 -10.91 3.36 -12.50
N SER A 106 -11.17 4.04 -11.38
CA SER A 106 -12.48 4.08 -10.73
C SER A 106 -13.44 4.92 -11.56
N CYS A 107 -13.75 4.47 -12.78
CA CYS A 107 -14.70 5.13 -13.65
C CYS A 107 -16.07 4.44 -13.60
N ILE A 108 -17.11 5.24 -13.43
CA ILE A 108 -18.50 4.80 -13.65
C ILE A 108 -18.95 5.22 -15.02
N HIS A 109 -19.67 4.32 -15.69
CA HIS A 109 -20.42 4.65 -16.89
C HIS A 109 -21.86 4.99 -16.50
N LEU A 110 -22.27 6.21 -16.79
CA LEU A 110 -23.62 6.71 -16.53
C LEU A 110 -24.31 7.01 -17.85
N GLU A 111 -25.53 6.49 -18.00
CA GLU A 111 -26.42 6.85 -19.10
C GLU A 111 -27.40 7.93 -18.65
N VAL A 112 -27.41 9.06 -19.34
CA VAL A 112 -28.30 10.19 -19.06
C VAL A 112 -29.16 10.48 -20.28
N ILE A 113 -30.48 10.52 -20.10
CA ILE A 113 -31.42 10.95 -21.14
C ILE A 113 -31.69 12.43 -20.95
N VAL A 114 -31.39 13.24 -21.97
CA VAL A 114 -31.62 14.69 -21.97
C VAL A 114 -32.86 14.99 -22.79
N GLN A 115 -33.85 15.61 -22.15
CA GLN A 115 -35.03 16.14 -22.80
C GLN A 115 -34.92 17.66 -22.85
N LYS A 116 -34.79 18.21 -24.07
CA LYS A 116 -34.73 19.66 -24.28
C LYS A 116 -36.14 20.24 -24.26
N LEU A 117 -36.26 21.51 -23.85
CA LEU A 117 -37.54 22.23 -23.77
C LEU A 117 -38.06 22.71 -25.13
N ASP A 118 -37.26 22.57 -26.19
CA ASP A 118 -37.62 22.90 -27.58
C ASP A 118 -38.53 21.85 -28.25
N GLY A 119 -38.87 20.77 -27.54
CA GLY A 119 -39.69 19.68 -28.07
C GLY A 119 -38.92 18.69 -28.95
N SER A 120 -37.59 18.80 -29.03
CA SER A 120 -36.76 17.83 -29.74
C SER A 120 -36.82 16.43 -29.10
N VAL A 121 -36.53 15.41 -29.92
CA VAL A 121 -36.52 14.01 -29.47
C VAL A 121 -35.46 13.84 -28.37
N PRO A 122 -35.79 13.24 -27.20
CA PRO A 122 -34.81 13.02 -26.15
C PRO A 122 -33.62 12.19 -26.62
N VAL A 123 -32.41 12.61 -26.25
CA VAL A 123 -31.16 11.94 -26.63
C VAL A 123 -30.51 11.31 -25.40
N LYS A 124 -30.07 10.05 -25.52
CA LYS A 124 -29.31 9.34 -24.48
C LYS A 124 -27.81 9.58 -24.69
N TYR A 125 -27.12 9.99 -23.63
CA TYR A 125 -25.67 10.18 -23.59
C TYR A 125 -25.03 9.21 -22.60
N GLY A 126 -23.93 8.58 -22.99
CA GLY A 126 -23.09 7.79 -22.08
C GLY A 126 -21.89 8.63 -21.62
N VAL A 127 -21.73 8.81 -20.32
CA VAL A 127 -20.64 9.59 -19.73
C VAL A 127 -19.79 8.69 -18.83
N ARG A 128 -18.46 8.76 -18.97
CA ARG A 128 -17.52 8.11 -18.03
C ARG A 128 -17.00 9.17 -17.06
N LEU A 129 -17.26 8.98 -15.77
CA LEU A 129 -16.81 9.88 -14.70
C LEU A 129 -16.04 9.09 -13.65
N ASN A 130 -15.13 9.75 -12.92
CA ASN A 130 -14.52 9.12 -11.75
C ASN A 130 -15.55 8.96 -10.62
N MET A 131 -15.47 7.88 -9.83
CA MET A 131 -16.31 7.59 -8.67
C MET A 131 -16.35 8.71 -7.64
N ASP A 132 -15.26 9.46 -7.50
CA ASP A 132 -15.17 10.57 -6.55
C ASP A 132 -15.75 11.90 -7.10
N GLU A 133 -16.22 11.92 -8.35
CA GLU A 133 -16.78 13.11 -8.96
C GLU A 133 -18.19 13.44 -8.49
N LYS A 134 -18.46 14.74 -8.36
CA LYS A 134 -19.76 15.26 -7.91
C LYS A 134 -20.73 15.35 -9.08
N TYR A 135 -22.04 15.34 -8.77
CA TYR A 135 -23.12 15.59 -9.74
C TYR A 135 -22.92 16.82 -10.63
N ARG A 136 -22.24 17.86 -10.13
CA ARG A 136 -21.90 19.06 -10.91
C ARG A 136 -21.03 18.75 -12.14
N THR A 137 -20.12 17.78 -12.03
CA THR A 137 -19.27 17.36 -13.14
C THR A 137 -20.07 16.59 -14.18
N LEU A 138 -20.96 15.69 -13.76
CA LEU A 138 -21.92 15.03 -14.64
C LEU A 138 -22.74 16.05 -15.44
N LYS A 139 -23.34 17.03 -14.76
CA LYS A 139 -24.13 18.08 -15.42
C LYS A 139 -23.31 18.86 -16.45
N ARG A 140 -22.03 19.13 -16.15
CA ARG A 140 -21.12 19.83 -17.06
C ARG A 140 -20.78 19.00 -18.29
N GLU A 141 -20.45 17.73 -18.11
CA GLU A 141 -20.12 16.82 -19.22
C GLU A 141 -21.34 16.58 -20.12
N VAL A 142 -22.51 16.37 -19.54
CA VAL A 142 -23.76 16.25 -20.29
C VAL A 142 -24.10 17.55 -21.02
N ALA A 143 -23.93 18.72 -20.39
CA ALA A 143 -24.14 20.00 -21.05
C ALA A 143 -23.16 20.24 -22.20
N ARG A 144 -21.91 19.78 -22.08
CA ARG A 144 -20.92 19.84 -23.16
C ARG A 144 -21.30 18.93 -24.34
N LEU A 145 -21.87 17.75 -24.05
CA LEU A 145 -22.27 16.79 -25.09
C LEU A 145 -23.60 17.15 -25.76
N ALA A 146 -24.49 17.89 -25.07
CA ALA A 146 -25.83 18.21 -25.55
C ALA A 146 -25.96 19.62 -26.18
N ASN A 147 -24.93 20.46 -26.09
CA ASN A 147 -24.76 21.72 -26.83
C ASN A 147 -24.07 21.47 -28.16
#